data_AF-A0AAN7SQ26-F1
#
_entry.id   AF-A0AAN7SQ26-F1
#
_cell.length_a   1.000
_cell.length_b   1.000
_cell.length_c   1.000
_cell.angle_alpha   90.00
_cell.angle_beta   90.00
_cell.angle_gamma   90.00
#
_symmetry.space_group_name_H-M   'P 1'
#
loop_
_entity.id
_entity.type
_entity.pdbx_description
1 polymer ?
#
loop_
_entity_poly.entity_id
_entity_poly.type
_entity_poly.pdbx_seq_one_letter_code
_entity_poly.pdbx_strand_id
1 'polypeptide(L)'
;MSEIDLLEIGSYTELQGGNVILPRGYSSILEPLTKEIPSECLLKEHPVQKILWCKSKSSYSTDSDSDDSDTTVIEEPSVHNHTNSRESSCEKHLPPHNVEVICENGQKFYCDHVLCTVPLGVLKHTSKQLFEPNLPDYKMDAINRLLFGTVDKILLEYERPFLNPNITEVMLLWDGDLKADQSGGC
;
A
#
# COMPACT_ATOMS: atom_id res chain seq x y z
N MET A 1 -17.03 -9.22 12.55
CA MET A 1 -16.02 -9.89 13.39
C MET A 1 -15.62 -11.28 12.87
N SER A 2 -16.04 -11.68 11.66
CA SER A 2 -15.70 -12.98 11.05
C SER A 2 -14.47 -12.93 10.15
N GLU A 3 -13.88 -11.75 9.94
CA GLU A 3 -12.82 -11.56 8.96
C GLU A 3 -11.41 -11.60 9.60
N ILE A 4 -11.30 -11.67 10.93
CA ILE A 4 -9.99 -11.65 11.61
C ILE A 4 -9.45 -13.08 11.70
N ASP A 5 -8.20 -13.28 11.31
CA ASP A 5 -7.50 -14.54 11.53
C ASP A 5 -7.25 -14.75 13.03
N LEU A 6 -7.78 -15.84 13.57
CA LEU A 6 -7.67 -16.16 14.99
C LEU A 6 -6.22 -16.49 15.39
N LEU A 7 -5.39 -16.95 14.45
CA LEU A 7 -3.97 -17.22 14.73
C LEU A 7 -3.16 -15.93 14.92
N GLU A 8 -3.62 -14.84 14.30
CA GLU A 8 -2.97 -13.53 14.38
C GLU A 8 -3.48 -12.67 15.55
N ILE A 9 -4.44 -13.19 16.33
CA ILE A 9 -4.98 -12.43 17.45
C ILE A 9 -3.91 -12.31 18.54
N GLY A 10 -3.45 -11.08 18.79
CA GLY A 10 -2.38 -10.79 19.75
C GLY A 10 -0.96 -10.87 19.18
N SER A 11 -0.78 -10.92 17.85
CA SER A 11 0.55 -10.80 17.25
C SER A 11 1.18 -9.39 17.40
N TYR A 12 0.36 -8.38 17.74
CA TYR A 12 0.83 -7.03 18.05
C TYR A 12 1.58 -6.98 19.37
N THR A 13 2.80 -6.44 19.32
CA THR A 13 3.57 -6.12 20.53
C THR A 13 3.18 -4.73 21.03
N GLU A 14 2.65 -4.65 22.23
CA GLU A 14 2.38 -3.36 22.88
C GLU A 14 3.69 -2.75 23.40
N LEU A 15 3.95 -1.52 22.97
CA LEU A 15 5.07 -0.74 23.48
C LEU A 15 4.72 -0.14 24.84
N GLN A 16 5.71 -0.10 25.73
CA GLN A 16 5.58 0.56 27.03
C GLN A 16 5.40 2.08 26.85
N GLY A 17 4.63 2.72 27.73
CA GLY A 17 4.42 4.17 27.74
C GLY A 17 2.98 4.64 27.48
N GLY A 18 2.07 3.72 27.14
CA GLY A 18 0.65 4.02 26.96
C GLY A 18 0.33 4.87 25.71
N ASN A 19 -0.95 5.16 25.51
CA ASN A 19 -1.43 5.93 24.37
C ASN A 19 -1.39 7.43 24.66
N VAL A 20 -0.83 8.22 23.75
CA VAL A 20 -0.73 9.68 23.86
C VAL A 20 -1.44 10.38 22.70
N ILE A 21 -2.11 11.49 23.01
CA ILE A 21 -2.72 12.37 22.02
C ILE A 21 -1.80 13.56 21.81
N LEU A 22 -1.54 13.91 20.55
CA LEU A 22 -0.77 15.11 20.20
C LEU A 22 -1.68 16.34 20.26
N PRO A 23 -1.44 17.33 21.15
CA PRO A 23 -2.34 18.48 21.32
C PRO A 23 -2.49 19.34 20.06
N ARG A 24 -1.48 19.33 19.17
CA ARG A 24 -1.49 20.05 17.88
C ARG A 24 -2.05 19.20 16.74
N GLY A 25 -2.58 18.01 17.03
CA GLY A 25 -3.01 17.02 16.04
C GLY A 25 -1.85 16.23 15.43
N TYR A 26 -2.14 15.04 14.89
CA TYR A 26 -1.11 14.17 14.28
C TYR A 26 -0.46 14.77 13.02
N SER A 27 -1.13 15.70 12.34
CA SER A 27 -0.54 16.43 11.21
C SER A 27 0.69 17.24 11.60
N SER A 28 0.84 17.62 12.87
CA SER A 28 2.03 18.32 13.36
C SER A 28 3.32 17.49 13.26
N ILE A 29 3.24 16.17 13.11
CA ILE A 29 4.39 15.30 12.84
C ILE A 29 4.97 15.55 11.43
N LEU A 30 4.14 15.97 10.47
CA LEU A 30 4.58 16.16 9.09
C LEU A 30 5.52 17.36 8.92
N GLU A 31 5.38 18.37 9.78
CA GLU A 31 6.20 19.59 9.74
C GLU A 31 7.71 19.28 9.89
N PRO A 32 8.19 18.59 10.96
CA PRO A 32 9.60 18.24 11.07
C PRO A 32 10.05 17.21 10.02
N LEU A 33 9.18 16.31 9.57
CA LEU A 33 9.53 15.29 8.58
C LEU A 33 9.75 15.86 7.18
N THR A 34 8.99 16.89 6.80
CA THR A 34 9.07 17.50 5.47
C THR A 34 10.02 18.68 5.40
N LYS A 35 10.49 19.20 6.55
CA LYS A 35 11.38 20.37 6.64
C LYS A 35 12.66 20.24 5.80
N GLU A 36 13.27 19.05 5.79
CA GLU A 36 14.53 18.78 5.10
C GLU A 36 14.33 18.23 3.67
N ILE A 37 13.08 18.05 3.24
CA ILE A 37 12.75 17.56 1.90
C ILE A 37 12.51 18.78 0.99
N PRO A 38 13.29 18.94 -0.10
CA PRO A 38 13.07 20.05 -1.03
C PRO A 38 11.65 20.02 -1.61
N SER A 39 11.03 21.20 -1.73
CA SER A 39 9.63 21.33 -2.17
C SER A 39 9.37 20.77 -3.57
N GLU A 40 10.37 20.84 -4.44
CA GLU A 40 10.39 20.30 -5.79
C GLU A 40 10.37 18.76 -5.83
N CYS A 41 10.73 18.10 -4.72
CA CYS A 41 10.64 16.65 -4.58
C CYS A 41 9.25 16.19 -4.09
N LEU A 42 8.42 17.10 -3.56
CA LEU A 42 7.09 16.81 -3.03
C LEU A 42 5.99 17.31 -3.96
N LEU A 43 5.74 16.55 -5.02
CA LEU A 43 4.78 16.89 -6.05
C LEU A 43 3.36 16.46 -5.65
N LYS A 44 2.49 17.45 -5.39
CA LYS A 44 1.05 17.24 -5.13
C LYS A 44 0.27 17.30 -6.44
N GLU A 45 -0.92 16.70 -6.48
CA GLU A 45 -1.76 16.67 -7.70
C GLU A 45 -1.09 15.95 -8.89
N HIS A 46 -0.23 14.96 -8.59
CA HIS A 46 0.37 14.06 -9.56
C HIS A 46 -0.06 12.60 -9.27
N PRO A 47 -1.36 12.24 -9.37
CA PRO A 47 -1.78 10.87 -9.15
C PRO A 47 -1.07 9.95 -10.14
N VAL A 48 -0.40 8.92 -9.63
CA VAL A 48 0.30 7.94 -10.47
C VAL A 48 -0.74 7.02 -11.11
N GLN A 49 -0.74 6.98 -12.44
CA GLN A 49 -1.63 6.13 -13.22
C GLN A 49 -0.96 4.79 -13.56
N LYS A 50 0.32 4.82 -13.91
CA LYS A 50 1.05 3.64 -14.39
C LYS A 50 2.54 3.69 -14.06
N ILE A 51 3.11 2.54 -13.72
CA ILE A 51 4.52 2.32 -13.42
C ILE A 51 5.03 1.26 -14.38
N LEU A 52 5.88 1.66 -15.33
CA LEU A 52 6.53 0.77 -16.27
C LEU A 52 7.89 0.37 -15.69
N TRP A 53 8.03 -0.87 -15.21
CA TRP A 53 9.24 -1.36 -14.54
C TRP A 53 9.72 -2.65 -15.23
N CYS A 54 10.99 -2.73 -15.62
CA CYS A 54 11.63 -3.80 -16.44
C CYS A 54 11.67 -3.58 -17.97
N LYS A 55 12.86 -3.82 -18.53
CA LYS A 55 13.07 -4.12 -19.95
C LYS A 55 13.77 -5.45 -20.10
N SER A 56 13.08 -6.43 -20.68
CA SER A 56 13.60 -7.63 -21.36
C SER A 56 15.02 -8.07 -20.98
N LYS A 57 15.13 -9.06 -20.09
CA LYS A 57 16.08 -10.17 -20.29
C LYS A 57 15.27 -11.42 -20.61
N SER A 58 15.61 -12.05 -21.73
CA SER A 58 14.88 -13.15 -22.32
C SER A 58 14.87 -14.41 -21.46
N SER A 59 13.70 -15.04 -21.41
CA SER A 59 13.45 -16.50 -21.45
C SER A 59 13.89 -17.42 -20.29
N TYR A 60 12.87 -18.16 -19.80
CA TYR A 60 12.84 -19.40 -18.97
C TYR A 60 13.09 -19.23 -17.46
N SER A 61 12.40 -19.93 -16.54
CA SER A 61 11.38 -20.99 -16.57
C SER A 61 10.65 -20.98 -15.21
N THR A 62 9.39 -21.41 -15.20
CA THR A 62 8.60 -21.75 -14.01
C THR A 62 9.31 -22.83 -13.19
N ASP A 63 9.40 -22.58 -11.88
CA ASP A 63 9.23 -23.51 -10.75
C ASP A 63 10.20 -23.15 -9.62
N SER A 64 9.69 -22.50 -8.57
CA SER A 64 10.23 -22.61 -7.22
C SER A 64 9.24 -22.03 -6.22
N ASP A 65 8.66 -22.89 -5.39
CA ASP A 65 8.02 -22.50 -4.13
C ASP A 65 9.09 -21.85 -3.24
N SER A 66 9.00 -20.54 -3.04
CA SER A 66 9.91 -19.79 -2.17
C SER A 66 9.13 -19.16 -1.03
N ASP A 67 9.22 -19.81 0.13
CA ASP A 67 8.91 -19.24 1.43
C ASP A 67 9.98 -18.21 1.76
N ASP A 68 9.72 -16.94 1.45
CA ASP A 68 10.68 -15.85 1.63
C ASP A 68 9.96 -14.63 2.22
N SER A 69 9.79 -14.65 3.54
CA SER A 69 9.24 -13.52 4.31
C SER A 69 10.31 -12.52 4.77
N ASP A 70 11.59 -12.80 4.51
CA ASP A 70 12.72 -11.99 5.01
C ASP A 70 13.63 -11.38 3.92
N THR A 71 13.34 -11.55 2.62
CA THR A 71 14.16 -10.94 1.55
C THR A 71 13.50 -9.70 0.94
N THR A 72 14.16 -8.56 1.05
CA THR A 72 13.98 -7.47 0.08
C THR A 72 14.35 -8.01 -1.30
N VAL A 73 13.46 -7.92 -2.28
CA VAL A 73 13.68 -8.35 -3.67
C VAL A 73 14.87 -7.58 -4.26
N ILE A 74 16.06 -8.14 -4.13
CA ILE A 74 17.26 -7.71 -4.83
C ILE A 74 17.50 -8.79 -5.89
N GLU A 75 17.19 -8.49 -7.15
CA GLU A 75 17.64 -9.33 -8.25
C GLU A 75 19.17 -9.22 -8.34
N GLU A 76 19.91 -10.16 -7.76
CA GLU A 76 21.35 -10.23 -7.97
C GLU A 76 21.67 -10.81 -9.37
N PRO A 77 22.55 -10.18 -10.16
CA PRO A 77 22.93 -10.70 -11.46
C PRO A 77 23.91 -11.87 -11.27
N SER A 78 23.43 -13.09 -11.49
CA SER A 78 24.25 -14.30 -11.52
C SER A 78 25.20 -14.28 -12.73
N VAL A 79 26.49 -14.06 -12.45
CA VAL A 79 27.59 -14.14 -13.43
C VAL A 79 27.94 -15.61 -13.64
N HIS A 80 27.38 -16.25 -14.67
CA HIS A 80 27.93 -17.49 -15.21
C HIS A 80 28.10 -17.38 -16.72
N ASN A 81 29.36 -17.22 -17.12
CA ASN A 81 29.80 -17.24 -18.51
C ASN A 81 29.55 -18.63 -19.11
N HIS A 82 28.88 -18.71 -20.26
CA HIS A 82 29.33 -19.57 -21.36
C HIS A 82 28.78 -19.09 -22.71
N THR A 83 29.69 -19.07 -23.67
CA THR A 83 29.67 -18.53 -25.03
C THR A 83 28.82 -19.34 -26.02
N ASN A 84 28.06 -18.68 -26.90
CA ASN A 84 28.28 -18.70 -28.36
C ASN A 84 27.17 -17.98 -29.17
N SER A 85 27.60 -16.95 -29.90
CA SER A 85 27.33 -16.67 -31.32
C SER A 85 25.89 -16.48 -31.83
N ARG A 86 25.53 -15.22 -32.09
CA ARG A 86 25.16 -14.68 -33.42
C ARG A 86 24.75 -13.21 -33.30
N GLU A 87 25.66 -12.32 -33.70
CA GLU A 87 25.44 -10.87 -33.73
C GLU A 87 24.46 -10.51 -34.85
N SER A 88 23.31 -9.95 -34.46
CA SER A 88 22.47 -9.12 -35.32
C SER A 88 22.55 -7.71 -34.78
N SER A 89 23.32 -6.88 -35.47
CA SER A 89 23.58 -5.48 -35.16
C SER A 89 22.31 -4.64 -35.36
N CYS A 90 21.56 -4.46 -34.28
CA CYS A 90 20.76 -3.26 -34.07
C CYS A 90 21.10 -2.73 -32.67
N GLU A 91 21.95 -1.70 -32.63
CA GLU A 91 22.24 -0.96 -31.40
C GLU A 91 20.96 -0.25 -30.96
N LYS A 92 20.12 -0.96 -30.21
CA LYS A 92 19.01 -0.33 -29.49
C LYS A 92 19.66 0.48 -28.38
N HIS A 93 19.72 1.79 -28.55
CA HIS A 93 19.95 2.72 -27.45
C HIS A 93 18.94 2.36 -26.34
N LEU A 94 19.39 1.67 -25.29
CA LEU A 94 18.55 1.47 -24.10
C LEU A 94 18.29 2.87 -23.53
N PRO A 95 17.05 3.24 -23.19
CA PRO A 95 16.82 4.49 -22.51
C PRO A 95 17.56 4.49 -21.17
N PRO A 96 18.00 5.67 -20.70
CA PRO A 96 18.91 5.82 -19.57
C PRO A 96 18.33 5.39 -18.21
N HIS A 97 17.03 5.08 -18.13
CA HIS A 97 16.32 4.81 -16.89
C HIS A 97 15.53 3.50 -16.96
N ASN A 98 15.53 2.78 -15.85
CA ASN A 98 14.90 1.44 -15.74
C ASN A 98 13.39 1.49 -15.46
N VAL A 99 12.87 2.64 -15.03
CA VAL A 99 11.46 2.84 -14.67
C VAL A 99 10.91 4.12 -15.28
N GLU A 100 9.69 4.05 -15.80
CA GLU A 100 8.89 5.20 -16.23
C GLU A 100 7.58 5.26 -15.41
N VAL A 101 7.32 6.40 -14.76
CA VAL A 101 6.11 6.66 -14.00
C VAL A 101 5.25 7.65 -14.77
N ILE A 102 4.01 7.26 -15.08
CA ILE A 102 3.03 8.05 -15.83
C ILE A 102 1.95 8.51 -14.86
N CYS A 103 1.73 9.82 -14.79
CA CYS A 103 0.69 10.42 -13.96
C CYS A 103 -0.59 10.70 -14.78
N GLU A 104 -1.73 10.76 -14.11
CA GLU A 104 -3.04 11.05 -14.74
C GLU A 104 -3.08 12.44 -15.40
N ASN A 105 -2.27 13.37 -14.90
CA ASN A 105 -2.13 14.72 -15.46
C ASN A 105 -1.26 14.78 -16.73
N GLY A 106 -0.80 13.62 -17.24
CA GLY A 106 0.02 13.49 -18.43
C GLY A 106 1.52 13.68 -18.22
N GLN A 107 1.96 14.04 -17.01
CA GLN A 107 3.39 14.14 -16.69
C GLN A 107 4.04 12.76 -16.56
N LYS A 108 5.33 12.72 -16.84
CA LYS A 108 6.15 11.51 -16.84
C LYS A 108 7.43 11.73 -16.07
N PHE A 109 7.80 10.74 -15.27
CA PHE A 109 9.04 10.71 -14.51
C PHE A 109 9.84 9.48 -14.87
N TYR A 110 11.16 9.64 -15.00
CA TYR A 110 12.08 8.56 -15.31
C TYR A 110 13.06 8.40 -14.15
N CYS A 111 13.25 7.17 -13.70
CA CYS A 111 14.13 6.86 -12.58
C CYS A 111 14.68 5.43 -12.66
N ASP A 112 15.67 5.15 -11.82
CA ASP A 112 16.25 3.81 -11.72
C ASP A 112 15.48 2.93 -10.73
N HIS A 113 14.81 3.54 -9.76
CA HIS A 113 14.08 2.85 -8.69
C HIS A 113 12.77 3.58 -8.35
N VAL A 114 11.76 2.80 -7.93
CA VAL A 114 10.49 3.30 -7.41
C VAL A 114 10.22 2.67 -6.05
N LEU A 115 9.96 3.52 -5.06
CA LEU A 115 9.43 3.11 -3.76
C LEU A 115 7.90 3.30 -3.77
N CYS A 116 7.15 2.19 -3.70
CA CYS A 116 5.70 2.23 -3.68
C CYS A 116 5.17 2.23 -2.25
N THR A 117 4.56 3.33 -1.81
CA THR A 117 3.90 3.46 -0.50
C THR A 117 2.39 3.65 -0.65
N VAL A 118 1.82 3.12 -1.74
CA VAL A 118 0.38 3.21 -2.03
C VAL A 118 -0.39 2.35 -1.02
N PRO A 119 -1.48 2.85 -0.41
CA PRO A 119 -2.26 2.06 0.55
C PRO A 119 -2.75 0.73 -0.03
N LEU A 120 -2.80 -0.32 0.80
CA LEU A 120 -3.24 -1.66 0.38
C LEU A 120 -4.64 -1.65 -0.26
N GLY A 121 -5.59 -0.88 0.28
CA GLY A 121 -6.93 -0.76 -0.29
C GLY A 121 -6.93 -0.22 -1.74
N VAL A 122 -6.00 0.69 -2.06
CA VAL A 122 -5.81 1.19 -3.43
C VAL A 122 -5.17 0.11 -4.29
N LEU A 123 -4.13 -0.57 -3.81
CA LEU A 123 -3.47 -1.67 -4.53
C LEU A 123 -4.44 -2.81 -4.86
N LYS A 124 -5.35 -3.18 -3.96
CA LYS A 124 -6.41 -4.15 -4.24
C LYS A 124 -7.28 -3.76 -5.43
N HIS A 125 -7.52 -2.46 -5.62
CA HIS A 125 -8.33 -1.93 -6.72
C HIS A 125 -7.52 -1.76 -8.02
N THR A 126 -6.28 -1.29 -7.93
CA THR A 126 -5.54 -0.76 -9.09
C THR A 126 -4.32 -1.59 -9.50
N SER A 127 -3.82 -2.53 -8.68
CA SER A 127 -2.54 -3.24 -8.92
C SER A 127 -2.41 -3.86 -10.31
N LYS A 128 -3.49 -4.40 -10.87
CA LYS A 128 -3.52 -4.98 -12.23
C LYS A 128 -3.31 -3.98 -13.37
N GLN A 129 -3.50 -2.69 -13.10
CA GLN A 129 -3.36 -1.61 -14.09
C GLN A 129 -2.18 -0.68 -13.77
N LEU A 130 -1.86 -0.55 -12.47
CA LEU A 130 -0.83 0.34 -11.95
C LEU A 130 0.58 -0.11 -12.34
N PHE A 131 0.85 -1.41 -12.47
CA PHE A 131 2.17 -1.93 -12.80
C PHE A 131 2.19 -2.58 -14.18
N GLU A 132 3.21 -2.28 -14.99
CA GLU A 132 3.46 -2.97 -16.25
C GLU A 132 4.95 -3.32 -16.39
N PRO A 133 5.29 -4.60 -16.63
CA PRO A 133 4.47 -5.81 -16.42
C PRO A 133 3.79 -5.86 -15.05
N ASN A 134 2.75 -6.71 -14.95
CA ASN A 134 2.07 -6.98 -13.69
C ASN A 134 3.07 -7.45 -12.63
N LEU A 135 2.73 -7.21 -11.36
CA LEU A 135 3.48 -7.78 -10.24
C LEU A 135 3.44 -9.32 -10.31
N PRO A 136 4.50 -10.00 -9.83
CA PRO A 136 4.51 -11.46 -9.70
C PRO A 136 3.32 -11.99 -8.90
N ASP A 137 2.88 -13.22 -9.21
CA ASP A 137 1.67 -13.81 -8.65
C ASP A 137 1.67 -13.85 -7.12
N TYR A 138 2.79 -14.18 -6.47
CA TYR A 138 2.88 -14.19 -5.00
C TYR A 138 2.57 -12.82 -4.36
N LYS A 139 2.94 -11.70 -5.01
CA LYS A 139 2.61 -10.35 -4.54
C LYS A 139 1.14 -10.04 -4.79
N MET A 140 0.60 -10.45 -5.93
CA MET A 140 -0.82 -10.28 -6.23
C MET A 140 -1.69 -11.08 -5.25
N ASP A 141 -1.29 -12.30 -4.91
CA ASP A 141 -1.97 -13.14 -3.92
C ASP A 141 -1.89 -12.54 -2.52
N ALA A 142 -0.74 -12.01 -2.11
CA ALA A 142 -0.60 -11.27 -0.86
C ALA A 142 -1.52 -10.04 -0.81
N ILE A 143 -1.54 -9.22 -1.87
CA ILE A 143 -2.44 -8.07 -1.99
C ILE A 143 -3.90 -8.51 -1.86
N ASN A 144 -4.28 -9.63 -2.48
CA ASN A 144 -5.66 -10.12 -2.44
C ASN A 144 -6.06 -10.67 -1.06
N ARG A 145 -5.15 -11.38 -0.38
CA ARG A 145 -5.41 -12.06 0.90
C ARG A 145 -5.33 -11.16 2.12
N LEU A 146 -4.42 -10.18 2.14
CA LEU A 146 -4.29 -9.27 3.28
C LEU A 146 -5.55 -8.44 3.45
N LEU A 147 -6.01 -8.27 4.68
CA LEU A 147 -7.25 -7.54 4.97
C LEU A 147 -7.01 -6.04 4.99
N PHE A 148 -8.03 -5.28 4.59
CA PHE A 148 -8.05 -3.83 4.70
C PHE A 148 -9.44 -3.38 5.12
N GLY A 149 -9.55 -2.79 6.31
CA GLY A 149 -10.82 -2.37 6.92
C GLY A 149 -11.06 -0.87 6.80
N THR A 150 -12.28 -0.46 7.11
CA THR A 150 -12.69 0.95 7.19
C THR A 150 -12.94 1.35 8.64
N VAL A 151 -12.40 2.49 9.06
CA VAL A 151 -12.67 3.13 10.35
C VAL A 151 -12.87 4.61 10.08
N ASP A 152 -14.06 5.13 10.43
CA ASP A 152 -14.42 6.53 10.25
C ASP A 152 -14.59 7.26 11.57
N LYS A 153 -14.57 8.59 11.51
CA LYS A 153 -14.76 9.48 12.66
C LYS A 153 -15.85 10.50 12.36
N ILE A 154 -16.80 10.62 13.28
CA ILE A 154 -17.80 11.68 13.28
C ILE A 154 -17.39 12.70 14.33
N LEU A 155 -17.10 13.94 13.90
CA LEU A 155 -16.79 15.04 14.80
C LEU A 155 -18.07 15.83 15.10
N LEU A 156 -18.38 15.98 16.38
CA LEU A 156 -19.57 16.68 16.85
C LEU A 156 -19.14 17.97 17.57
N GLU A 157 -19.56 19.11 17.02
CA GLU A 157 -19.31 20.43 17.59
C GLU A 157 -20.57 20.94 18.31
N TYR A 158 -20.39 21.54 19.48
CA TYR A 158 -21.47 22.06 20.30
C TYR A 158 -21.12 23.48 20.76
N GLU A 159 -22.12 24.37 20.86
CA GLU A 159 -21.92 25.74 21.36
C GLU A 159 -21.43 25.74 22.82
N ARG A 160 -21.87 24.77 23.62
CA ARG A 160 -21.52 24.66 25.05
C ARG A 160 -21.25 23.21 25.43
N PRO A 161 -20.29 22.94 26.35
CA PRO A 161 -20.08 21.60 26.87
C PRO A 161 -21.34 21.07 27.55
N PHE A 162 -21.80 19.88 27.16
CA PHE A 162 -22.96 19.22 27.77
C PHE A 162 -22.58 17.95 28.56
N LEU A 163 -21.37 17.42 28.36
CA LEU A 163 -20.82 16.29 29.11
C LEU A 163 -19.90 16.77 30.23
N ASN A 164 -19.76 15.96 31.28
CA ASN A 164 -18.78 16.18 32.34
C ASN A 164 -17.35 16.07 31.74
N PRO A 165 -16.44 17.02 32.01
CA PRO A 165 -15.09 17.02 31.44
C PRO A 165 -14.23 15.81 31.84
N ASN A 166 -14.59 15.08 32.90
CA ASN A 166 -13.90 13.87 33.31
C ASN A 166 -14.36 12.62 32.53
N ILE A 167 -15.39 12.72 31.69
CA ILE A 167 -15.84 11.63 30.81
C ILE A 167 -15.02 11.70 29.52
N THR A 168 -14.18 10.68 29.30
CA THR A 168 -13.32 10.59 28.11
C THR A 168 -13.93 9.76 26.99
N GLU A 169 -14.91 8.90 27.30
CA GLU A 169 -15.52 7.99 26.35
C GLU A 169 -16.99 7.74 26.71
N VAL A 170 -17.84 7.69 25.68
CA VAL A 170 -19.24 7.28 25.79
C VAL A 170 -19.43 6.06 24.90
N MET A 171 -19.55 4.89 25.52
CA MET A 171 -19.81 3.64 24.80
C MET A 171 -21.31 3.45 24.61
N LEU A 172 -21.72 3.24 23.36
CA LEU A 172 -23.11 2.94 23.02
C LEU A 172 -23.28 1.43 22.92
N LEU A 173 -24.15 0.88 23.77
CA LEU A 173 -24.56 -0.52 23.71
C LEU A 173 -25.99 -0.58 23.15
N TRP A 174 -26.20 -1.45 22.17
CA TRP A 174 -27.50 -1.67 21.56
C TRP A 174 -28.10 -2.95 22.15
N ASP A 175 -29.35 -2.89 22.61
CA ASP A 175 -30.11 -4.08 22.98
C ASP A 175 -30.33 -4.93 21.72
N GLY A 176 -29.74 -6.12 21.70
CA GLY A 176 -29.82 -7.03 20.57
C GLY A 176 -31.14 -7.80 20.59
N ASP A 177 -32.22 -7.23 20.07
CA ASP A 177 -33.47 -7.98 19.83
C ASP A 177 -34.18 -7.63 18.50
N LEU A 178 -34.02 -8.58 17.56
CA LEU A 178 -35.08 -9.36 16.90
C LEU A 178 -36.32 -8.61 16.37
N LYS A 179 -36.26 -8.22 15.08
CA LYS A 179 -37.40 -8.37 14.15
C LYS A 179 -36.89 -8.84 12.79
N ALA A 180 -36.68 -10.15 12.67
CA ALA A 180 -36.79 -10.79 11.37
C ALA A 180 -38.28 -10.79 11.00
N ASP A 181 -38.58 -10.24 9.82
CA ASP A 181 -39.89 -10.21 9.18
C ASP A 181 -40.67 -11.52 9.40
N GLN A 182 -41.71 -11.46 10.23
CA GLN A 182 -42.85 -12.36 10.15
C GLN A 182 -44.05 -11.53 9.71
N SER A 183 -44.12 -11.26 8.40
CA SER A 183 -45.39 -11.03 7.72
C SER A 183 -45.50 -12.02 6.56
N GLY A 184 -45.67 -13.29 6.93
CA GLY A 184 -46.47 -14.24 6.16
C GLY A 184 -47.87 -14.31 6.79
N GLY A 185 -48.91 -14.15 5.97
CA GLY A 185 -50.33 -14.21 6.33
C GLY A 185 -50.97 -12.82 6.33
N CYS A 186 -51.95 -12.50 5.49
CA CYS A 186 -52.93 -13.31 4.75
C CYS A 186 -52.81 -13.20 3.23
#